data_AF-A0A284VNM7-F1
#
_entry.id   AF-A0A284VNM7-F1
#
_cell.length_a   1.000
_cell.length_b   1.000
_cell.length_c   1.000
_cell.angle_alpha   90.00
_cell.angle_beta   90.00
_cell.angle_gamma   90.00
#
_symmetry.space_group_name_H-M   'P 1'
#
loop_
_entity.id
_entity.type
_entity.pdbx_description
1 polymer ?
#
loop_
_entity_poly.entity_id
_entity_poly.type
_entity_poly.pdbx_seq_one_letter_code
_entity_poly.pdbx_strand_id
1 'polypeptide(L)'
;MPIFDIAERRPRINIFKLGSAYYFKHFFDDPKLFRELEPYYEKPNYRFRMATVDEMSGVIKLLDANGYEPVLIEDPAPFTVEISRYRKYGELLKNSVENYLLRDKVVLAMKDMVWVEQALAMGAVVRASGKE
;
A
#
# COMPACT_ATOMS: atom_id res chain seq x y z
N MET A 1 4.87 -5.68 -38.55
CA MET A 1 4.65 -4.71 -37.44
C MET A 1 4.48 -5.53 -36.18
N PRO A 2 5.26 -5.33 -35.11
CA PRO A 2 4.99 -5.99 -33.86
C PRO A 2 3.71 -5.38 -33.28
N ILE A 3 2.73 -6.24 -33.01
CA ILE A 3 1.60 -5.92 -32.15
C ILE A 3 2.22 -5.81 -30.76
N PHE A 4 2.46 -4.58 -30.31
CA PHE A 4 2.68 -4.39 -28.88
C PHE A 4 1.33 -4.71 -28.25
N ASP A 5 1.22 -5.90 -27.67
CA ASP A 5 0.28 -6.17 -26.58
C ASP A 5 0.59 -5.15 -25.47
N ILE A 6 0.15 -3.90 -25.68
CA ILE A 6 -0.10 -2.95 -24.62
C ILE A 6 -1.38 -3.49 -23.97
N ALA A 7 -1.24 -4.60 -23.25
CA ALA A 7 -2.13 -4.86 -22.14
C ALA A 7 -1.99 -3.60 -21.29
N GLU A 8 -2.95 -2.69 -21.39
CA GLU A 8 -3.04 -1.49 -20.58
C GLU A 8 -2.89 -1.98 -19.14
N ARG A 9 -1.68 -1.85 -18.59
CA ARG A 9 -1.33 -2.45 -17.30
C ARG A 9 -2.16 -1.70 -16.29
N ARG A 10 -3.28 -2.31 -15.90
CA ARG A 10 -4.17 -1.78 -14.88
C ARG A 10 -3.33 -1.38 -13.67
N PRO A 11 -3.48 -0.16 -13.14
CA PRO A 11 -2.75 0.25 -11.96
C PRO A 11 -3.01 -0.73 -10.82
N ARG A 12 -1.93 -1.34 -10.32
CA ARG A 12 -1.99 -2.33 -9.25
C ARG A 12 -2.20 -1.64 -7.91
N ILE A 13 -3.09 -2.19 -7.09
CA ILE A 13 -3.35 -1.73 -5.73
C ILE A 13 -3.15 -2.91 -4.78
N ASN A 14 -2.09 -2.88 -3.97
CA ASN A 14 -1.90 -3.90 -2.95
C ASN A 14 -2.74 -3.58 -1.71
N ILE A 15 -3.57 -4.54 -1.31
CA ILE A 15 -4.40 -4.51 -0.11
C ILE A 15 -3.74 -5.41 0.93
N PHE A 16 -3.25 -4.80 2.00
CA PHE A 16 -2.51 -5.47 3.07
C PHE A 16 -3.45 -5.93 4.17
N LYS A 17 -3.35 -7.20 4.55
CA LYS A 17 -3.98 -7.73 5.76
C LYS A 17 -3.10 -7.39 6.97
N LEU A 18 -3.57 -6.50 7.83
CA LEU A 18 -2.88 -6.10 9.05
C LEU A 18 -3.77 -6.45 10.25
N GLY A 19 -3.39 -7.51 10.97
CA GLY A 19 -4.21 -8.06 12.05
C GLY A 19 -5.54 -8.60 11.54
N SER A 20 -6.65 -8.03 12.03
CA SER A 20 -8.02 -8.41 11.63
C SER A 20 -8.63 -7.54 10.53
N ALA A 21 -7.92 -6.51 10.07
CA ALA A 21 -8.43 -5.56 9.08
C ALA A 21 -7.53 -5.49 7.83
N TYR A 22 -8.07 -4.89 6.78
CA TYR A 22 -7.42 -4.73 5.49
C TYR A 22 -7.17 -3.26 5.20
N TYR A 23 -6.00 -2.97 4.64
CA TYR A 23 -5.54 -1.60 4.42
C TYR A 23 -4.92 -1.45 3.05
N PHE A 24 -5.23 -0.36 2.37
CA PHE A 24 -4.49 0.06 1.19
C PHE A 24 -4.38 1.57 1.13
N LYS A 25 -3.42 2.04 0.33
CA LYS A 25 -3.21 3.46 0.10
C LYS A 25 -3.11 3.71 -1.39
N HIS A 26 -4.06 4.47 -1.89
CA HIS A 26 -4.09 4.89 -3.28
C HIS A 26 -4.68 6.29 -3.37
N PHE A 27 -4.16 7.09 -4.30
CA PHE A 27 -4.73 8.39 -4.63
C PHE A 27 -5.57 8.21 -5.90
N PHE A 28 -6.88 8.42 -5.79
CA PHE A 28 -7.80 8.31 -6.92
C PHE A 28 -7.99 9.67 -7.56
N ASP A 29 -7.66 9.79 -8.85
CA ASP A 29 -7.98 10.97 -9.65
C ASP A 29 -9.48 11.05 -9.99
N ASP A 30 -10.18 9.90 -10.02
CA ASP A 30 -11.62 9.87 -10.27
C ASP A 30 -12.42 10.18 -8.98
N PRO A 31 -13.15 11.31 -8.94
CA PRO A 31 -13.87 11.73 -7.74
C PRO A 31 -15.13 10.89 -7.46
N LYS A 32 -15.64 10.13 -8.45
CA LYS A 32 -16.81 9.26 -8.24
C LYS A 32 -16.38 8.01 -7.50
N LEU A 33 -15.31 7.37 -7.96
CA LEU A 33 -14.70 6.21 -7.29
C LEU A 33 -14.28 6.56 -5.86
N PHE A 34 -13.66 7.74 -5.65
CA PHE A 34 -13.32 8.18 -4.31
C PHE A 34 -14.56 8.32 -3.41
N ARG A 35 -15.68 8.85 -3.91
CA ARG A 35 -16.93 8.96 -3.13
C ARG A 35 -17.51 7.62 -2.74
N GLU A 36 -17.42 6.62 -3.61
CA GLU A 36 -17.86 5.25 -3.28
C GLU A 36 -16.97 4.58 -2.22
N LEU A 37 -15.68 4.90 -2.21
CA LEU A 37 -14.71 4.41 -1.23
C LEU A 37 -14.59 5.28 0.04
N GLU A 38 -15.18 6.47 0.05
CA GLU A 38 -15.14 7.43 1.16
C GLU A 38 -15.54 6.82 2.51
N PRO A 39 -16.56 5.94 2.61
CA PRO A 39 -16.92 5.27 3.87
C PRO A 39 -15.76 4.49 4.50
N TYR A 40 -14.83 3.98 3.69
CA TYR A 40 -13.66 3.22 4.12
C TYR A 40 -12.43 4.10 4.33
N TYR A 41 -12.49 5.40 4.05
CA TYR A 41 -11.32 6.28 4.05
C TYR A 41 -10.98 6.83 5.44
N GLU A 42 -9.83 6.41 5.98
CA GLU A 42 -9.23 6.95 7.20
C GLU A 42 -8.44 8.23 6.90
N LYS A 43 -9.12 9.39 6.97
CA LYS A 43 -8.51 10.73 6.86
C LYS A 43 -7.23 10.95 7.68
N PRO A 44 -7.12 10.55 8.98
CA PRO A 44 -5.91 10.83 9.76
C PRO A 44 -4.66 10.14 9.21
N ASN A 45 -4.80 8.99 8.54
CA ASN A 45 -3.70 8.19 8.03
C ASN A 45 -3.60 8.20 6.49
N TYR A 46 -4.53 8.91 5.81
CA TYR A 46 -4.63 8.97 4.36
C TYR A 46 -4.62 7.58 3.71
N ARG A 47 -5.39 6.65 4.27
CA ARG A 47 -5.48 5.25 3.84
C ARG A 47 -6.92 4.76 3.91
N PHE A 48 -7.21 3.67 3.22
CA PHE A 48 -8.50 3.00 3.30
C PHE A 48 -8.39 1.82 4.26
N ARG A 49 -9.40 1.63 5.10
CA ARG A 49 -9.52 0.54 6.07
C ARG A 49 -10.83 -0.20 5.87
N MET A 50 -10.74 -1.51 5.73
CA MET A 50 -11.87 -2.42 5.67
C MET A 50 -11.79 -3.35 6.89
N ALA A 51 -12.82 -3.34 7.74
CA ALA A 51 -12.80 -4.09 8.99
C ALA A 51 -13.14 -5.57 8.77
N THR A 52 -13.86 -5.89 7.70
CA THR A 52 -14.36 -7.23 7.40
C THR A 52 -13.96 -7.72 6.01
N VAL A 53 -14.02 -9.04 5.81
CA VAL A 53 -13.77 -9.70 4.52
C VAL A 53 -14.82 -9.30 3.49
N ASP A 54 -16.07 -9.07 3.90
CA ASP A 54 -17.16 -8.67 3.01
C ASP A 54 -16.92 -7.28 2.42
N GLU A 55 -16.58 -6.30 3.28
CA GLU A 55 -16.19 -4.96 2.87
C GLU A 55 -14.97 -4.99 1.92
N MET A 56 -13.95 -5.78 2.26
CA MET A 56 -12.76 -5.94 1.43
C MET A 56 -13.12 -6.54 0.06
N SER A 57 -13.97 -7.57 0.01
CA SER A 57 -14.44 -8.19 -1.23
C SER A 57 -15.24 -7.20 -2.10
N GLY A 58 -16.09 -6.38 -1.47
CA GLY A 58 -16.81 -5.30 -2.15
C GLY A 58 -15.87 -4.27 -2.77
N VAL A 59 -14.86 -3.82 -2.02
CA VAL A 59 -13.82 -2.90 -2.50
C VAL A 59 -13.01 -3.51 -3.65
N ILE A 60 -12.60 -4.77 -3.56
CA ILE A 60 -11.88 -5.46 -4.65
C ILE A 60 -12.70 -5.43 -5.94
N LYS A 61 -13.99 -5.79 -5.87
CA LYS A 61 -14.87 -5.77 -7.05
C LYS A 61 -15.03 -4.36 -7.62
N LEU A 62 -15.17 -3.35 -6.75
CA LEU A 62 -15.28 -1.97 -7.17
C LEU A 62 -14.00 -1.49 -7.88
N LEU A 63 -12.83 -1.81 -7.34
CA LEU A 63 -11.54 -1.47 -7.94
C LEU A 63 -11.34 -2.15 -9.30
N ASP A 64 -11.64 -3.46 -9.39
CA ASP A 64 -11.54 -4.21 -10.64
C ASP A 64 -12.48 -3.66 -11.73
N ALA A 65 -13.73 -3.34 -11.36
CA ALA A 65 -14.69 -2.73 -12.27
C ALA A 65 -14.27 -1.34 -12.76
N ASN A 66 -13.47 -0.62 -11.98
CA ASN A 66 -12.91 0.69 -12.33
C ASN A 66 -11.52 0.61 -12.98
N GLY A 67 -11.07 -0.58 -13.40
CA GLY A 67 -9.84 -0.74 -14.17
C GLY A 67 -8.56 -0.80 -13.35
N TYR A 68 -8.65 -1.04 -12.04
CA TYR A 68 -7.49 -1.32 -11.18
C TYR A 68 -7.26 -2.83 -11.07
N GLU A 69 -6.05 -3.22 -10.68
CA GLU A 69 -5.72 -4.60 -10.33
C GLU A 69 -5.51 -4.70 -8.81
N PRO A 70 -6.56 -4.94 -8.02
CA PRO A 70 -6.43 -5.14 -6.58
C PRO A 70 -5.78 -6.49 -6.28
N VAL A 71 -4.72 -6.48 -5.46
CA VAL A 71 -4.03 -7.70 -5.03
C VAL A 71 -4.03 -7.78 -3.50
N LEU A 72 -4.57 -8.87 -2.97
CA LEU A 72 -4.54 -9.15 -1.54
C LEU A 72 -3.16 -9.64 -1.13
N ILE A 73 -2.55 -8.96 -0.17
CA ILE A 73 -1.27 -9.30 0.45
C ILE A 73 -1.54 -9.73 1.89
N GLU A 74 -1.43 -11.03 2.15
CA GLU A 74 -1.61 -11.57 3.50
C GLU A 74 -0.39 -11.36 4.40
N ASP A 75 0.82 -11.37 3.82
CA ASP A 75 2.06 -11.11 4.54
C ASP A 75 2.66 -9.77 4.10
N PRO A 76 2.61 -8.72 4.94
CA PRO A 76 3.18 -7.41 4.62
C PRO A 76 4.70 -7.35 4.79
N ALA A 77 5.34 -8.40 5.33
CA ALA A 77 6.76 -8.44 5.61
C ALA A 77 7.67 -8.08 4.41
N PRO A 78 7.47 -8.64 3.20
CA PRO A 78 8.28 -8.27 2.04
C PRO A 78 8.12 -6.79 1.62
N PHE A 79 7.05 -6.14 2.06
CA PHE A 79 6.78 -4.72 1.79
C PHE A 79 7.22 -3.81 2.94
N THR A 80 7.67 -4.38 4.05
CA THR A 80 8.05 -3.64 5.25
C THR A 80 9.55 -3.36 5.24
N VAL A 81 9.90 -2.08 5.33
CA VAL A 81 11.28 -1.61 5.37
C VAL A 81 11.51 -0.76 6.61
N GLU A 82 12.74 -0.74 7.08
CA GLU A 82 13.18 0.15 8.16
C GLU A 82 14.30 1.07 7.67
N ILE A 83 14.20 2.36 8.00
CA ILE A 83 15.20 3.38 7.65
C ILE A 83 15.54 4.22 8.88
N SER A 84 16.77 4.72 8.97
CA SER A 84 17.15 5.63 10.07
C SER A 84 16.32 6.91 10.02
N ARG A 85 15.83 7.34 11.19
CA ARG A 85 15.04 8.57 11.36
C ARG A 85 15.82 9.85 11.04
N TYR A 86 17.13 9.77 10.89
CA TYR A 86 17.99 10.92 10.54
C TYR A 86 18.17 11.07 9.02
N ARG A 87 17.70 10.12 8.21
CA ARG A 87 17.70 10.24 6.75
C ARG A 87 16.49 11.04 6.28
N LYS A 88 16.55 11.55 5.04
CA LYS A 88 15.37 12.10 4.38
C LYS A 88 14.50 10.95 3.85
N TYR A 89 13.42 10.61 4.56
CA TYR A 89 12.48 9.54 4.19
C TYR A 89 11.05 10.05 3.90
N GLY A 90 10.88 11.37 3.73
CA GLY A 90 9.56 11.98 3.52
C GLY A 90 8.80 11.48 2.30
N GLU A 91 9.50 11.14 1.21
CA GLU A 91 8.87 10.52 0.03
C GLU A 91 8.39 9.09 0.30
N LEU A 92 9.10 8.34 1.14
CA LEU A 92 8.70 7.00 1.54
C LEU A 92 7.43 7.04 2.41
N LEU A 93 7.27 8.04 3.29
CA LEU A 93 6.04 8.23 4.09
C LEU A 93 4.80 8.43 3.23
N LYS A 94 4.93 9.21 2.14
CA LYS A 94 3.82 9.46 1.22
C LYS A 94 3.36 8.16 0.56
N ASN A 95 4.27 7.21 0.37
CA ASN A 95 4.03 5.93 -0.28
C ASN A 95 4.03 4.73 0.68
N SER A 96 3.93 4.98 1.99
CA SER A 96 3.71 3.94 2.98
C SER A 96 2.23 3.85 3.37
N VAL A 97 1.70 2.63 3.41
CA VAL A 97 0.36 2.28 3.91
C VAL A 97 0.32 2.38 5.44
N GLU A 98 1.41 2.03 6.09
CA GLU A 98 1.58 2.14 7.54
C GLU A 98 3.00 2.55 7.88
N ASN A 99 3.16 3.31 8.97
CA ASN A 99 4.46 3.70 9.46
C ASN A 99 4.44 3.90 10.98
N TYR A 100 5.57 3.63 11.63
CA TYR A 100 5.76 3.89 13.05
C TYR A 100 7.25 4.08 13.39
N LEU A 101 7.49 4.82 14.47
CA LEU A 101 8.82 5.03 15.02
C LEU A 101 9.23 3.84 15.89
N LEU A 102 10.41 3.29 15.62
CA LEU A 102 11.04 2.24 16.40
C LEU A 102 12.44 2.69 16.82
N ARG A 103 12.54 3.28 18.02
CA ARG A 103 13.78 3.88 18.57
C ARG A 103 14.39 4.92 17.62
N ASP A 104 15.48 4.55 16.96
CA ASP A 104 16.24 5.37 16.01
C ASP A 104 15.82 5.15 14.55
N LYS A 105 14.85 4.26 14.34
CA LYS A 105 14.41 3.83 13.03
C LYS A 105 12.96 4.19 12.81
N VAL A 106 12.59 4.30 11.55
CA VAL A 106 11.21 4.42 11.09
C VAL A 106 10.92 3.18 10.29
N VAL A 107 9.90 2.45 10.73
CA VAL A 107 9.39 1.28 10.03
C VAL A 107 8.27 1.76 9.12
N LEU A 108 8.29 1.33 7.87
CA LEU A 108 7.37 1.74 6.84
C LEU A 108 6.90 0.50 6.07
N ALA A 109 5.59 0.26 6.02
CA ALA A 109 4.98 -0.70 5.11
C ALA A 109 4.70 0.02 3.78
N MET A 110 5.49 -0.27 2.75
CA MET A 110 5.38 0.34 1.42
C MET A 110 4.10 -0.12 0.71
N LYS A 111 3.52 0.76 -0.12
CA LYS A 111 2.34 0.40 -0.92
C LYS A 111 2.63 -0.63 -2.01
N ASP A 112 3.85 -0.69 -2.54
CA ASP A 112 4.26 -1.53 -3.66
C ASP A 112 5.76 -1.89 -3.59
N MET A 113 6.16 -2.95 -4.30
CA MET A 113 7.57 -3.39 -4.38
C MET A 113 8.50 -2.31 -4.97
N VAL A 114 8.02 -1.50 -5.90
CA VAL A 114 8.81 -0.38 -6.45
C VAL A 114 9.28 0.58 -5.34
N TRP A 115 8.43 0.82 -4.34
CA TRP A 115 8.76 1.67 -3.20
C TRP A 115 9.64 0.96 -2.18
N VAL A 116 9.56 -0.37 -2.08
CA VAL A 116 10.51 -1.18 -1.32
C VAL A 116 11.91 -1.02 -1.92
N GLU A 117 12.06 -1.23 -3.23
CA GLU A 117 13.34 -1.09 -3.92
C GLU A 117 13.89 0.35 -3.80
N GLN A 118 13.03 1.35 -3.96
CA GLN A 118 13.41 2.75 -3.75
C GLN A 118 13.89 3.00 -2.31
N ALA A 119 13.21 2.44 -1.30
CA ALA A 119 13.63 2.56 0.09
C ALA A 119 15.00 1.91 0.31
N LEU A 120 15.25 0.73 -0.26
CA LEU A 120 16.54 0.06 -0.19
C LEU A 120 17.65 0.90 -0.84
N ALA A 121 17.39 1.52 -2.00
CA ALA A 121 18.31 2.45 -2.64
C ALA A 121 18.60 3.70 -1.77
N MET A 122 17.64 4.12 -0.96
CA MET A 122 17.79 5.20 0.02
C MET A 122 18.49 4.75 1.33
N GLY A 123 18.90 3.48 1.43
CA GLY A 123 19.58 2.90 2.58
C GLY A 123 18.65 2.36 3.67
N ALA A 124 17.40 2.06 3.33
CA ALA A 124 16.55 1.22 4.17
C ALA A 124 16.99 -0.24 4.09
N VAL A 125 16.51 -1.06 5.02
CA VAL A 125 16.66 -2.52 4.97
C VAL A 125 15.29 -3.18 5.07
N VAL A 126 15.09 -4.32 4.39
CA VAL A 126 13.85 -5.09 4.50
C VAL A 126 13.77 -5.63 5.93
N ARG A 127 12.64 -5.38 6.58
CA ARG A 127 12.37 -5.95 7.88
C ARG A 127 11.83 -7.36 7.67
N ALA A 128 12.70 -8.36 7.78
CA ALA A 128 12.23 -9.73 7.90
C ALA A 128 11.31 -9.83 9.11
N SER A 129 10.22 -10.60 9.01
CA SER A 129 9.33 -10.95 10.13
C SER A 129 10.12 -11.66 11.24
N GLY A 130 10.83 -10.88 12.05
CA GLY A 130 11.35 -11.31 13.33
C GLY A 130 10.18 -11.39 14.27
N LYS A 131 9.72 -12.62 14.53
CA LYS A 131 9.09 -12.96 15.81
C LYS A 131 9.99 -12.40 16.92
N GLU A 132 9.52 -11.41 17.65
CA GLU A 132 9.93 -11.15 19.02
C GLU A 132 8.70 -11.31 19.91
#